data_AF-A0A1U7W7U3-F1
#
_entry.id   AF-A0A1U7W7U3-F1
#
_cell.length_a   1.000
_cell.length_b   1.000
_cell.length_c   1.000
_cell.angle_alpha   90.00
_cell.angle_beta   90.00
_cell.angle_gamma   90.00
#
_symmetry.space_group_name_H-M   'P 1'
#
loop_
_entity.id
_entity.type
_entity.pdbx_description
1 polymer ?
#
loop_
_entity_poly.entity_id
_entity_poly.type
_entity_poly.pdbx_seq_one_letter_code
_entity_poly.pdbx_strand_id
1 'polypeptide(L)'
;MTRIKLFGKEIEVEEKPKTIKLFGTRIYPCNVKHEQEQEQEAALQENLPPTNMCQAIRLAGGSRLVYIGRKKAEDSDINPDLSRLLIPGTFDKELLKNLSEEERIKLENDDKNKSFEVKVMDQDGNFHKMKFTRWQSLKRFVLNKGWNNLVEANNLQKGDTVDLWHFRIDLKLCFAINIIKN
;
A
#
# COMPACT_ATOMS: atom_id res chain seq x y z
N MET A 1 7.20 -16.71 -28.26
CA MET A 1 7.25 -18.10 -28.78
C MET A 1 5.82 -18.60 -28.87
N THR A 2 5.38 -19.05 -30.04
CA THR A 2 4.00 -19.51 -30.24
C THR A 2 4.00 -21.01 -30.45
N ARG A 3 3.18 -21.75 -29.69
CA ARG A 3 3.03 -23.20 -29.83
C ARG A 3 1.79 -23.49 -30.66
N ILE A 4 1.97 -24.21 -31.76
CA ILE A 4 0.89 -24.55 -32.67
C ILE A 4 0.76 -26.07 -32.73
N LYS A 5 -0.47 -26.59 -32.64
CA LYS A 5 -0.75 -28.02 -32.80
C LYS A 5 -1.15 -28.32 -34.24
N LEU A 6 -0.36 -29.15 -34.91
CA LEU A 6 -0.65 -29.68 -36.24
C LEU A 6 -0.47 -31.19 -36.21
N PHE A 7 -1.50 -31.93 -36.65
CA PHE A 7 -1.50 -33.40 -36.71
C PHE A 7 -1.10 -34.08 -35.39
N GLY A 8 -1.54 -33.54 -34.26
CA GLY A 8 -1.28 -34.11 -32.93
C GLY A 8 0.14 -33.90 -32.38
N LYS A 9 1.02 -33.19 -33.10
CA LYS A 9 2.34 -32.78 -32.59
C LYS A 9 2.35 -31.29 -32.27
N GLU A 10 2.95 -30.94 -31.14
CA GLU A 10 3.24 -29.55 -30.77
C GLU A 10 4.51 -29.09 -31.47
N ILE A 11 4.41 -28.03 -32.26
CA ILE A 11 5.54 -27.41 -32.94
C ILE A 11 5.76 -26.04 -32.28
N GLU A 12 6.98 -25.82 -31.78
CA GLU A 12 7.41 -24.51 -31.30
C GLU A 12 7.84 -23.68 -32.50
N VAL A 13 7.10 -22.61 -32.79
CA VAL A 13 7.42 -21.68 -33.87
C VAL A 13 7.97 -20.40 -33.26
N GLU A 14 9.21 -20.09 -33.61
CA GLU A 14 9.83 -18.80 -33.30
C GLU A 14 9.36 -17.77 -34.34
N GLU A 15 8.39 -16.94 -33.96
CA GLU A 15 7.91 -15.85 -34.80
C GLU A 15 9.02 -14.81 -34.99
N LYS A 16 9.54 -14.70 -36.21
CA LYS A 16 10.47 -13.61 -36.55
C LYS A 16 9.72 -12.28 -36.49
N PRO A 17 10.25 -11.24 -35.80
CA PRO A 17 9.57 -9.96 -35.70
C PRO A 17 9.41 -9.31 -37.09
N LYS A 18 8.18 -8.89 -37.40
CA LYS A 18 7.86 -8.20 -38.67
C LYS A 18 8.52 -6.82 -38.67
N THR A 19 9.63 -6.66 -39.38
CA THR A 19 10.30 -5.35 -39.50
C THR A 19 9.59 -4.44 -40.51
N ILE A 20 9.44 -3.17 -40.19
CA ILE A 20 8.94 -2.14 -41.13
C ILE A 20 10.13 -1.28 -41.57
N LYS A 21 10.26 -1.00 -42.87
CA LYS A 21 11.29 -0.08 -43.38
C LYS A 21 10.69 1.29 -43.63
N LEU A 22 11.24 2.33 -43.01
CA LEU A 22 10.88 3.73 -43.25
C LEU A 22 12.16 4.54 -43.52
N PHE A 23 12.24 5.21 -44.67
CA PHE A 23 13.41 6.01 -45.09
C PHE A 23 14.77 5.28 -44.93
N GLY A 24 14.86 4.04 -45.41
CA GLY A 24 16.09 3.24 -45.33
C GLY A 24 16.43 2.69 -43.94
N THR A 25 15.72 3.10 -42.89
CA THR A 25 15.91 2.64 -41.51
C THR A 25 14.93 1.51 -41.20
N ARG A 26 15.42 0.43 -40.59
CA ARG A 26 14.62 -0.75 -40.24
C ARG A 26 14.10 -0.56 -38.82
N ILE A 27 12.79 -0.38 -38.70
CA ILE A 27 12.09 -0.19 -37.43
C ILE A 27 11.52 -1.53 -37.00
N TYR A 28 11.82 -1.91 -35.76
CA TYR A 28 11.23 -3.06 -35.10
C TYR A 28 9.99 -2.56 -34.38
N PRO A 29 8.77 -2.92 -34.79
CA PRO A 29 7.59 -2.59 -34.01
C PRO A 29 7.73 -3.25 -32.64
N CYS A 30 7.86 -2.44 -31.58
CA CYS A 30 7.86 -2.96 -30.22
C CYS A 30 6.49 -3.55 -29.93
N ASN A 31 6.47 -4.70 -29.26
CA ASN A 31 5.25 -5.42 -28.96
C ASN A 31 4.56 -4.69 -27.79
N VAL A 32 3.66 -3.76 -28.10
CA VAL A 32 2.94 -2.89 -27.14
C VAL A 32 2.32 -3.66 -25.96
N LYS A 33 1.98 -4.95 -26.14
CA LYS A 33 1.46 -5.82 -25.08
C LYS A 33 2.47 -6.14 -23.98
N HIS A 34 3.74 -6.35 -24.33
CA HIS A 34 4.79 -6.66 -23.36
C HIS A 34 5.18 -5.45 -22.52
N GLU A 35 5.14 -4.25 -23.10
CA GLU A 35 5.38 -2.99 -22.38
C GLU A 35 4.23 -2.70 -21.40
N GLN A 36 2.97 -2.93 -21.79
CA GLN A 36 1.82 -2.75 -20.90
C GLN A 36 1.78 -3.75 -19.75
N GLU A 37 2.15 -5.01 -20.00
CA GLU A 37 2.27 -6.04 -18.96
C GLU A 37 3.46 -5.75 -18.02
N GLN A 38 4.60 -5.28 -18.56
CA GLN A 38 5.76 -4.86 -17.75
C GLN A 38 5.48 -3.59 -16.94
N GLU A 39 4.75 -2.61 -17.48
CA GLU A 39 4.31 -1.41 -16.76
C GLU A 39 3.26 -1.77 -15.69
N GLN A 40 2.34 -2.69 -15.95
CA GLN A 40 1.41 -3.19 -14.93
C GLN A 40 2.12 -4.01 -13.84
N GLU A 41 3.07 -4.87 -14.19
CA GLU A 41 3.82 -5.70 -13.25
C GLU A 41 4.81 -4.84 -12.41
N ALA A 42 5.42 -3.82 -13.01
CA ALA A 42 6.22 -2.80 -12.31
C ALA A 42 5.35 -1.90 -11.42
N ALA A 43 4.16 -1.48 -11.87
CA ALA A 43 3.21 -0.71 -11.05
C ALA A 43 2.62 -1.56 -9.90
N LEU A 44 2.51 -2.88 -10.06
CA LEU A 44 2.18 -3.80 -8.97
C LEU A 44 3.34 -3.93 -7.96
N GLN A 45 4.59 -3.87 -8.40
CA GLN A 45 5.77 -3.88 -7.51
C GLN A 45 5.90 -2.60 -6.69
N GLU A 46 5.57 -1.42 -7.23
CA GLU A 46 5.68 -0.15 -6.46
C GLU A 46 4.71 -0.05 -5.28
N ASN A 47 3.63 -0.83 -5.30
CA ASN A 47 2.58 -0.79 -4.27
C ASN A 47 2.74 -1.89 -3.21
N LEU A 48 3.84 -2.66 -3.23
CA LEU A 48 4.13 -3.65 -2.20
C LEU A 48 5.03 -3.05 -1.11
N PRO A 49 4.83 -3.42 0.17
CA PRO A 49 5.79 -3.14 1.21
C PRO A 49 7.16 -3.76 0.88
N PRO A 50 8.25 -3.24 1.47
CA PRO A 50 9.56 -3.89 1.48
C PRO A 50 9.49 -5.39 1.80
N THR A 51 10.41 -6.19 1.23
CA THR A 51 10.36 -7.66 1.31
C THR A 51 10.33 -8.19 2.74
N ASN A 52 11.08 -7.57 3.65
CA ASN A 52 11.09 -7.91 5.08
C ASN A 52 9.70 -7.70 5.72
N MET A 53 9.03 -6.59 5.41
CA MET A 53 7.67 -6.32 5.88
C MET A 53 6.67 -7.32 5.27
N CYS A 54 6.78 -7.61 3.98
CA CYS A 54 5.94 -8.64 3.33
C CYS A 54 6.06 -9.99 4.05
N GLN A 55 7.28 -10.40 4.40
CA GLN A 55 7.51 -11.63 5.16
C GLN A 55 6.93 -11.54 6.57
N ALA A 56 7.13 -10.44 7.28
CA ALA A 56 6.58 -10.22 8.63
C ALA A 56 5.04 -10.26 8.64
N ILE A 57 4.39 -9.61 7.66
CA ILE A 57 2.93 -9.64 7.48
C ILE A 57 2.47 -11.08 7.25
N ARG A 58 3.13 -11.83 6.36
CA ARG A 58 2.78 -13.23 6.09
C ARG A 58 2.94 -14.12 7.32
N LEU A 59 4.04 -13.98 8.06
CA LEU A 59 4.31 -14.72 9.30
C LEU A 59 3.29 -14.40 10.40
N ALA A 60 2.80 -13.17 10.43
CA ALA A 60 1.73 -12.76 11.35
C ALA A 60 0.32 -13.22 10.92
N GLY A 61 0.19 -14.01 9.83
CA GLY A 61 -1.11 -14.43 9.30
C GLY A 61 -1.86 -13.32 8.55
N GLY A 62 -1.13 -12.30 8.10
CA GLY A 62 -1.68 -11.16 7.38
C GLY A 62 -2.23 -11.52 6.00
N SER A 63 -3.35 -10.91 5.65
CA SER A 63 -4.08 -11.11 4.39
C SER A 63 -4.65 -9.79 3.87
N ARG A 64 -5.14 -9.76 2.62
CA ARG A 64 -5.79 -8.59 2.01
C ARG A 64 -4.95 -7.31 2.12
N LEU A 65 -3.68 -7.44 1.76
CA LEU A 65 -2.75 -6.31 1.73
C LEU A 65 -3.14 -5.36 0.60
N VAL A 66 -3.28 -4.08 0.93
CA VAL A 66 -3.62 -3.03 -0.03
C VAL A 66 -2.84 -1.77 0.32
N TYR A 67 -2.24 -1.17 -0.69
CA TYR A 67 -1.58 0.11 -0.55
C TYR A 67 -2.60 1.25 -0.45
N ILE A 68 -2.40 2.12 0.54
CA ILE A 68 -3.26 3.27 0.79
C ILE A 68 -2.68 4.52 0.16
N GLY A 69 -1.38 4.75 0.32
CA GLY A 69 -0.71 5.92 -0.24
C GLY A 69 0.52 6.37 0.53
N ARG A 70 1.10 7.46 0.03
CA ARG A 70 2.34 8.07 0.50
C ARG A 70 2.13 9.51 0.95
N LYS A 71 2.68 9.91 2.09
CA LYS A 71 2.75 11.32 2.51
C LYS A 71 4.13 11.67 3.04
N LYS A 72 4.45 12.97 3.03
CA LYS A 72 5.56 13.48 3.86
C LYS A 72 5.07 13.72 5.29
N ALA A 73 5.90 13.38 6.26
CA ALA A 73 5.62 13.67 7.66
C ALA A 73 5.69 15.18 7.91
N GLU A 74 4.64 15.73 8.52
CA GLU A 74 4.55 17.14 8.89
C GLU A 74 4.89 17.36 10.36
N ASP A 75 5.12 18.62 10.78
CA ASP A 75 5.41 18.95 12.17
C ASP A 75 4.32 18.43 13.12
N SER A 76 3.07 18.47 12.69
CA SER A 76 1.94 17.99 13.50
C SER A 76 1.90 16.47 13.67
N ASP A 77 2.56 15.72 12.79
CA ASP A 77 2.65 14.27 12.88
C ASP A 77 3.77 13.83 13.84
N ILE A 78 4.85 14.60 13.97
CA ILE A 78 5.97 14.27 14.87
C ILE A 78 5.90 14.99 16.22
N ASN A 79 4.89 15.83 16.43
CA ASN A 79 4.76 16.59 17.67
C ASN A 79 4.37 15.66 18.85
N PRO A 80 5.18 15.59 19.91
CA PRO A 80 4.94 14.70 21.04
C PRO A 80 3.65 15.01 21.79
N ASP A 81 3.18 16.25 21.80
CA ASP A 81 1.93 16.65 22.47
C ASP A 81 0.68 16.20 21.70
N LEU A 82 0.80 15.93 20.40
CA LEU A 82 -0.33 15.57 19.54
C LEU A 82 -0.49 14.06 19.37
N SER A 83 0.61 13.30 19.36
CA SER A 83 0.63 11.83 19.20
C SER A 83 -0.35 11.29 18.15
N ARG A 84 -0.27 11.83 16.94
CA ARG A 84 -1.18 11.47 15.85
C ARG A 84 -0.53 11.50 14.47
N LEU A 85 -0.91 10.58 13.60
CA LEU A 85 -0.71 10.70 12.16
C LEU A 85 -2.04 11.10 11.51
N LEU A 86 -2.08 12.27 10.89
CA LEU A 86 -3.25 12.69 10.12
C LEU A 86 -3.17 12.14 8.69
N ILE A 87 -4.07 11.22 8.36
CA ILE A 87 -4.11 10.59 7.05
C ILE A 87 -4.69 11.60 6.02
N PRO A 88 -4.04 11.79 4.85
CA PRO A 88 -4.56 12.58 3.75
C PRO A 88 -5.97 12.17 3.33
N GLY A 89 -6.86 13.14 3.17
CA GLY A 89 -8.25 12.87 2.73
C GLY A 89 -8.33 12.25 1.33
N THR A 90 -7.27 12.37 0.53
CA THR A 90 -7.12 11.67 -0.75
C THR A 90 -7.13 10.14 -0.59
N PHE A 91 -6.83 9.62 0.60
CA PHE A 91 -6.79 8.19 0.91
C PHE A 91 -8.13 7.64 1.41
N ASP A 92 -9.10 8.52 1.70
CA ASP A 92 -10.38 8.15 2.32
C ASP A 92 -11.16 7.13 1.49
N LYS A 93 -11.13 7.25 0.16
CA LYS A 93 -11.83 6.35 -0.75
C LYS A 93 -11.34 4.90 -0.58
N GLU A 94 -10.03 4.70 -0.53
CA GLU A 94 -9.45 3.37 -0.41
C GLU A 94 -9.63 2.81 1.00
N LEU A 95 -9.49 3.65 2.04
CA LEU A 95 -9.77 3.25 3.41
C LEU A 95 -11.22 2.82 3.59
N LEU A 96 -12.18 3.66 3.19
CA LEU A 96 -13.60 3.37 3.34
C LEU A 96 -13.98 2.08 2.63
N LYS A 97 -13.53 1.88 1.39
CA LYS A 97 -13.82 0.67 0.59
C LYS A 97 -13.43 -0.62 1.30
N ASN A 98 -12.36 -0.59 2.09
CA ASN A 98 -11.79 -1.77 2.71
C ASN A 98 -12.19 -1.99 4.18
N LEU A 99 -12.93 -1.06 4.79
CA LEU A 99 -13.54 -1.23 6.11
C LEU A 99 -14.76 -2.17 6.03
N SER A 100 -14.94 -2.98 7.08
CA SER A 100 -16.18 -3.73 7.28
C SER A 100 -17.33 -2.81 7.68
N GLU A 101 -18.57 -3.28 7.55
CA GLU A 101 -19.73 -2.50 7.93
C GLU A 101 -19.71 -2.14 9.42
N GLU A 102 -19.33 -3.09 10.28
CA GLU A 102 -19.21 -2.88 11.72
C GLU A 102 -18.12 -1.88 12.07
N GLU A 103 -17.00 -1.87 11.32
CA GLU A 103 -15.92 -0.90 11.49
C GLU A 103 -16.37 0.50 11.07
N ARG A 104 -17.13 0.63 9.97
CA ARG A 104 -17.70 1.90 9.51
C ARG A 104 -18.70 2.47 10.51
N ILE A 105 -19.63 1.64 10.99
CA ILE A 105 -20.60 2.02 12.01
C ILE A 105 -19.90 2.54 13.26
N LYS A 106 -18.82 1.89 13.73
CA LYS A 106 -18.03 2.38 14.88
C LYS A 106 -17.36 3.74 14.66
N LEU A 107 -17.06 4.09 13.42
CA LEU A 107 -16.44 5.37 13.06
C LEU A 107 -17.47 6.48 12.79
N GLU A 108 -18.73 6.11 12.51
CA GLU A 108 -19.82 7.02 12.18
C GLU A 108 -20.81 7.26 13.33
N ASN A 109 -20.96 6.29 14.25
CA ASN A 109 -21.84 6.42 15.41
C ASN A 109 -21.48 7.62 16.28
N ASP A 110 -22.50 8.27 16.83
CA ASP A 110 -22.36 9.53 17.57
C ASP A 110 -21.92 9.36 19.04
N ASP A 111 -21.57 8.13 19.43
CA ASP A 111 -21.03 7.85 20.74
C ASP A 111 -19.64 8.47 20.92
N LYS A 112 -19.33 8.88 22.16
CA LYS A 112 -18.12 9.63 22.55
C LYS A 112 -16.78 8.96 22.19
N ASN A 113 -16.79 7.73 21.69
CA ASN A 113 -15.62 6.93 21.34
C ASN A 113 -15.63 6.48 19.87
N LYS A 114 -15.57 7.44 18.92
CA LYS A 114 -15.51 7.22 17.45
C LYS A 114 -14.18 6.59 16.97
N SER A 115 -13.78 5.48 17.57
CA SER A 115 -12.49 4.83 17.32
C SER A 115 -12.52 3.36 17.67
N PHE A 116 -11.64 2.58 17.04
CA PHE A 116 -11.33 1.23 17.48
C PHE A 116 -9.83 1.00 17.49
N GLU A 117 -9.40 -0.02 18.24
CA GLU A 117 -7.99 -0.38 18.35
C GLU A 117 -7.51 -1.11 17.10
N VAL A 118 -6.34 -0.71 16.62
CA VAL A 118 -5.66 -1.32 15.47
C VAL A 118 -4.21 -1.61 15.85
N LYS A 119 -3.62 -2.59 15.16
CA LYS A 119 -2.18 -2.82 15.21
C LYS A 119 -1.53 -2.19 13.98
N VAL A 120 -0.40 -1.52 14.18
CA VAL A 120 0.40 -0.90 13.13
C VAL A 120 1.79 -1.53 13.14
N MET A 121 2.17 -2.19 12.05
CA MET A 121 3.49 -2.77 11.85
C MET A 121 4.43 -1.69 11.31
N ASP A 122 5.61 -1.50 11.93
CA ASP A 122 6.67 -0.67 11.38
C ASP A 122 7.60 -1.43 10.43
N GLN A 123 8.60 -0.75 9.89
CA GLN A 123 9.53 -1.30 8.91
C GLN A 123 10.39 -2.46 9.44
N ASP A 124 10.56 -2.56 10.76
CA ASP A 124 11.31 -3.64 11.42
C ASP A 124 10.41 -4.84 11.76
N GLY A 125 9.11 -4.75 11.44
CA GLY A 125 8.13 -5.80 11.72
C GLY A 125 7.53 -5.72 13.13
N ASN A 126 7.82 -4.67 13.90
CA ASN A 126 7.28 -4.50 15.25
C ASN A 126 5.86 -3.96 15.20
N PHE A 127 5.00 -4.48 16.08
CA PHE A 127 3.60 -4.05 16.17
C PHE A 127 3.40 -3.02 17.28
N HIS A 128 2.86 -1.87 16.89
CA HIS A 128 2.44 -0.78 17.76
C HIS A 128 0.91 -0.78 17.87
N LYS A 129 0.38 -0.74 19.10
CA LYS A 129 -1.06 -0.58 19.33
C LYS A 129 -1.44 0.89 19.17
N MET A 130 -2.46 1.16 18.37
CA MET A 130 -2.97 2.51 18.14
C MET A 130 -4.50 2.51 18.11
N LYS A 131 -5.10 3.69 18.13
CA LYS A 131 -6.52 3.86 17.80
C LYS A 131 -6.66 4.46 16.41
N PHE A 132 -7.51 3.83 15.61
CA PHE A 132 -7.96 4.37 14.33
C PHE A 132 -9.26 5.14 14.55
N THR A 133 -9.26 6.43 14.21
CA THR A 133 -10.35 7.37 14.51
C THR A 133 -10.72 8.15 13.25
N ARG A 134 -12.01 8.46 13.05
CA ARG A 134 -12.46 9.41 12.01
C ARG A 134 -12.84 10.73 12.67
N TRP A 135 -12.10 11.79 12.38
CA TRP A 135 -12.42 13.14 12.86
C TRP A 135 -13.45 13.77 11.95
N GLN A 136 -14.69 13.86 12.44
CA GLN A 136 -15.83 14.35 11.66
C GLN A 136 -15.70 15.83 11.26
N SER A 137 -15.09 16.65 12.11
CA SER A 137 -14.84 18.07 11.83
C SER A 137 -13.95 18.30 10.61
N LEU A 138 -12.95 17.44 10.42
CA LEU A 138 -12.03 17.51 9.27
C LEU A 138 -12.38 16.50 8.18
N LYS A 139 -13.33 15.60 8.44
CA LYS A 139 -13.64 14.41 7.63
C LYS A 139 -12.38 13.58 7.30
N ARG A 140 -11.45 13.45 8.24
CA ARG A 140 -10.16 12.75 8.02
C ARG A 140 -9.95 11.61 9.00
N PHE A 141 -9.22 10.60 8.54
CA PHE A 141 -8.77 9.51 9.39
C PHE A 141 -7.49 9.85 10.13
N VAL A 142 -7.35 9.30 11.33
CA VAL A 142 -6.22 9.54 12.23
C VAL A 142 -5.82 8.23 12.90
N LEU A 143 -4.51 7.95 12.90
CA LEU A 143 -3.90 7.00 13.84
C LEU A 143 -3.41 7.79 15.05
N ASN A 144 -3.92 7.49 16.24
CA ASN A 144 -3.54 8.18 17.48
C ASN A 144 -3.35 7.20 18.65
N LYS A 145 -3.01 7.73 19.83
CA LYS A 145 -2.82 6.96 21.07
C LYS A 145 -1.87 5.76 20.89
N GLY A 146 -0.59 6.06 20.68
CA GLY A 146 0.47 5.08 20.40
C GLY A 146 1.36 5.48 19.22
N TRP A 147 0.97 6.52 18.47
CA TRP A 147 1.74 7.04 17.35
C TRP A 147 3.16 7.51 17.74
N ASN A 148 3.30 8.23 18.87
CA ASN A 148 4.63 8.67 19.33
C ASN A 148 5.60 7.51 19.56
N ASN A 149 5.11 6.35 20.03
CA ASN A 149 5.97 5.18 20.22
C ASN A 149 6.58 4.72 18.89
N LEU A 150 5.81 4.79 17.79
CA LEU A 150 6.31 4.47 16.45
C LEU A 150 7.29 5.56 15.98
N VAL A 151 6.97 6.84 16.20
CA VAL A 151 7.86 7.97 15.89
C VAL A 151 9.22 7.80 16.56
N GLU A 152 9.23 7.55 17.86
CA GLU A 152 10.43 7.36 18.67
C GLU A 152 11.21 6.11 18.24
N ALA A 153 10.53 4.97 18.09
CA ALA A 153 11.16 3.71 17.69
C ALA A 153 11.83 3.78 16.31
N ASN A 154 11.28 4.57 15.39
CA ASN A 154 11.76 4.69 14.01
C ASN A 154 12.51 6.00 13.74
N ASN A 155 12.75 6.81 14.78
CA ASN A 155 13.34 8.15 14.69
C ASN A 155 12.72 8.97 13.53
N LEU A 156 11.39 8.98 13.42
CA LEU A 156 10.67 9.65 12.32
C LEU A 156 10.85 11.16 12.44
N GLN A 157 11.31 11.78 11.35
CA GLN A 157 11.54 13.23 11.28
C GLN A 157 10.61 13.91 10.29
N LYS A 158 10.45 15.23 10.44
CA LYS A 158 9.73 16.05 9.48
C LYS A 158 10.36 15.90 8.09
N GLY A 159 9.53 15.71 7.08
CA GLY A 159 9.98 15.57 5.69
C GLY A 159 10.28 14.14 5.27
N ASP A 160 10.49 13.22 6.23
CA ASP A 160 10.52 11.77 5.95
C ASP A 160 9.23 11.36 5.22
N THR A 161 9.37 10.40 4.33
CA THR A 161 8.24 9.86 3.57
C THR A 161 7.65 8.66 4.30
N VAL A 162 6.34 8.67 4.49
CA VAL A 162 5.56 7.61 5.15
C VAL A 162 4.69 6.95 4.09
N ASP A 163 5.00 5.69 3.79
CA ASP A 163 4.13 4.83 2.99
C ASP A 163 3.21 4.04 3.90
N LEU A 164 1.93 3.95 3.52
CA LEU A 164 0.89 3.32 4.31
C LEU A 164 0.21 2.21 3.51
N TRP A 165 0.06 1.06 4.17
CA TRP A 165 -0.76 -0.05 3.71
C TRP A 165 -1.75 -0.44 4.80
N HIS A 166 -2.84 -1.09 4.39
CA HIS A 166 -3.65 -1.87 5.32
C HIS A 166 -3.61 -3.34 4.96
N PHE A 167 -3.88 -4.17 5.96
CA PHE A 167 -4.04 -5.61 5.81
C PHE A 167 -4.93 -6.14 6.96
N ARG A 168 -5.21 -7.43 6.99
CA ARG A 168 -6.01 -8.06 8.03
C ARG A 168 -5.32 -9.26 8.65
N ILE A 169 -5.36 -9.35 9.98
CA ILE A 169 -5.00 -10.53 10.77
C ILE A 169 -6.27 -10.98 11.49
N ASP A 170 -6.68 -12.24 11.35
CA ASP A 170 -7.90 -12.78 11.96
C ASP A 170 -9.13 -11.88 11.74
N LEU A 171 -9.29 -11.40 10.50
CA LEU A 171 -10.32 -10.44 10.07
C LEU A 171 -10.23 -9.03 10.68
N LYS A 172 -9.30 -8.76 11.60
CA LYS A 172 -9.10 -7.44 12.20
C LYS A 172 -8.21 -6.56 11.33
N LEU A 173 -8.64 -5.31 11.11
CA LEU A 173 -7.86 -4.30 10.39
C LEU A 173 -6.53 -4.01 11.09
N CYS A 174 -5.45 -4.08 10.33
CA CYS A 174 -4.10 -3.71 10.71
C CYS A 174 -3.51 -2.77 9.65
N PHE A 175 -2.50 -2.01 10.03
CA PHE A 175 -1.74 -1.15 9.12
C PHE A 175 -0.28 -1.54 9.09
N ALA A 176 0.39 -1.24 7.98
CA ALA A 176 1.83 -1.32 7.85
C ALA A 176 2.37 0.04 7.40
N ILE A 177 3.49 0.45 7.98
CA ILE A 177 4.16 1.72 7.68
C ILE A 177 5.62 1.47 7.36
N ASN A 178 6.06 2.04 6.23
CA ASN A 178 7.46 2.11 5.85
C ASN A 178 7.90 3.58 5.89
N ILE A 179 9.04 3.85 6.51
CA ILE A 179 9.58 5.21 6.64
C ILE A 179 10.82 5.33 5.77
N ILE A 180 10.75 6.19 4.75
CA ILE A 180 11.87 6.50 3.87
C ILE A 180 12.44 7.84 4.33
N LYS A 181 13.68 7.81 4.80
CA LYS A 181 14.40 8.98 5.29
C LYS A 181 14.65 9.99 4.16
N ASN A 182 14.41 11.26 4.44
CA ASN A 182 14.65 12.36 3.50
C ASN A 182 16.11 12.84 3.52
#